data_AF-A0A1Q3WM46-F1
#
_entry.id   AF-A0A1Q3WM46-F1
#
_cell.length_a   1.000
_cell.length_b   1.000
_cell.length_c   1.000
_cell.angle_alpha   90.00
_cell.angle_beta   90.00
_cell.angle_gamma   90.00
#
_symmetry.space_group_name_H-M   'P 1'
#
loop_
_entity.id
_entity.type
_entity.pdbx_description
1 polymer ?
#
loop_
_entity_poly.entity_id
_entity_poly.type
_entity_poly.pdbx_seq_one_letter_code
_entity_poly.pdbx_strand_id
1 'polypeptide(L)'
;MARSFTGILVSAARAGARASRRYEAEQRRQASARIRYEKAIEREHIKYEKESLKRAKQEYLELRLKEAEELTIEDKVKFTYLATGIIPETLEIDDTINFETLKPEYLPPSEELPAKILELPVEPSEVLFIDSVGKMPIWGNLFNSVKLKWLDKIERAKNDFRVAHKDWEQNIKEKSNEIEKYKLKVQKKKENYDSEYHRKIQEIEEFKNLYFLGNEEAVASYVSLVLENSEYNFDWERDYKVAFNKNSGELLVEFKLPTIEVVPNILEYKYVKTKDIIEEKPRKKAEIDACYKSLIASIAIRTIHEIVESDQSNSVEVVIFNGFVETVDKGIGKTIFPTLLSISTSKSEFIKINLARVEPIKCLQSLSAKISSSPSELVPVKPLKEFSMVDKRYVTEEDIISTLDISPNLMELNPFEFENLVTNLFSKMGLETKQTRSSKDGGIDAVAFDLRPVLGGKIVIQAKRYKNLVGVSAVRDLYGTMINEGATKGILVTTSWYGSDAHQFSKDKPIELIDGSGLLYLLQEIGIKARIIIPSEA
;
A
#
# COMPACT_ATOMS: atom_id res chain seq x y z
N MET A 1 -75.98 -102.20 -13.30
CA MET A 1 -76.02 -100.92 -12.57
C MET A 1 -74.70 -100.56 -11.85
N ALA A 2 -73.51 -101.00 -12.30
CA ALA A 2 -72.22 -100.61 -11.67
C ALA A 2 -71.07 -100.30 -12.66
N ARG A 3 -71.29 -100.40 -13.98
CA ARG A 3 -70.30 -100.05 -15.03
C ARG A 3 -70.23 -98.55 -15.34
N SER A 4 -71.10 -97.74 -14.73
CA SER A 4 -71.13 -96.28 -14.90
C SER A 4 -70.15 -95.56 -13.96
N PHE A 5 -69.92 -96.10 -12.75
CA PHE A 5 -69.12 -95.41 -11.73
C PHE A 5 -67.59 -95.53 -11.94
N THR A 6 -67.09 -96.68 -12.40
CA THR A 6 -65.65 -96.93 -12.60
C THR A 6 -65.05 -96.22 -13.80
N GLY A 7 -65.80 -96.06 -14.90
CA GLY A 7 -65.38 -95.25 -16.06
C GLY A 7 -65.39 -93.74 -15.75
N ILE A 8 -66.34 -93.29 -14.93
CA ILE A 8 -66.39 -91.91 -14.44
C ILE A 8 -65.24 -91.65 -13.45
N LEU A 9 -64.92 -92.59 -12.55
CA LEU A 9 -63.78 -92.47 -11.62
C LEU A 9 -62.41 -92.45 -12.34
N VAL A 10 -62.20 -93.32 -13.33
CA VAL A 10 -60.93 -93.36 -14.09
C VAL A 10 -60.79 -92.15 -15.02
N SER A 11 -61.88 -91.66 -15.62
CA SER A 11 -61.86 -90.44 -16.43
C SER A 11 -61.68 -89.19 -15.57
N ALA A 12 -62.31 -89.12 -14.39
CA ALA A 12 -62.10 -88.05 -13.40
C ALA A 12 -60.67 -88.05 -12.84
N ALA A 13 -60.07 -89.21 -12.55
CA ALA A 13 -58.67 -89.33 -12.12
C ALA A 13 -57.69 -88.92 -13.24
N ARG A 14 -57.95 -89.31 -14.50
CA ARG A 14 -57.16 -88.87 -15.66
C ARG A 14 -57.33 -87.37 -15.95
N ALA A 15 -58.53 -86.82 -15.75
CA ALA A 15 -58.80 -85.39 -15.88
C ALA A 15 -58.09 -84.60 -14.76
N GLY A 16 -58.13 -85.07 -13.51
CA GLY A 16 -57.40 -84.50 -12.38
C GLY A 16 -55.88 -84.53 -12.58
N ALA A 17 -55.32 -85.65 -13.07
CA ALA A 17 -53.89 -85.75 -13.39
C ALA A 17 -53.45 -84.91 -14.59
N ARG A 18 -54.35 -84.59 -15.53
CA ARG A 18 -54.10 -83.64 -16.64
C ARG A 18 -54.23 -82.20 -16.18
N ALA A 19 -55.20 -81.89 -15.33
CA ALA A 19 -55.38 -80.57 -14.72
C ALA A 19 -54.20 -80.21 -13.81
N SER A 20 -53.74 -81.15 -12.96
CA SER A 20 -52.56 -80.98 -12.11
C SER A 20 -51.29 -80.73 -12.94
N ARG A 21 -51.05 -81.52 -14.00
CA ARG A 21 -49.91 -81.28 -14.92
C ARG A 21 -49.99 -79.94 -15.66
N ARG A 22 -51.19 -79.48 -16.03
CA ARG A 22 -51.39 -78.16 -16.64
C ARG A 22 -51.11 -77.04 -15.65
N TYR A 23 -51.58 -77.18 -14.42
CA TYR A 23 -51.34 -76.23 -13.33
C TYR A 23 -49.84 -76.15 -12.97
N GLU A 24 -49.15 -77.28 -12.83
CA GLU A 24 -47.70 -77.32 -12.62
C GLU A 24 -46.92 -76.72 -13.80
N ALA A 25 -47.32 -77.01 -15.04
CA ALA A 25 -46.70 -76.43 -16.23
C ALA A 25 -46.92 -74.90 -16.31
N GLU A 26 -48.09 -74.42 -15.90
CA GLU A 26 -48.43 -73.00 -15.84
C GLU A 26 -47.67 -72.29 -14.73
N GLN A 27 -47.58 -72.87 -13.52
CA GLN A 27 -46.73 -72.37 -12.45
C GLN A 27 -45.24 -72.31 -12.86
N ARG A 28 -44.72 -73.33 -13.55
CA ARG A 28 -43.34 -73.32 -14.08
C ARG A 28 -43.14 -72.23 -15.15
N ARG A 29 -44.13 -71.98 -16.01
CA ARG A 29 -44.09 -70.89 -17.00
C ARG A 29 -44.11 -69.52 -16.32
N GLN A 30 -44.98 -69.32 -15.34
CA GLN A 30 -45.05 -68.07 -14.57
C GLN A 30 -43.75 -67.83 -13.78
N ALA A 31 -43.21 -68.85 -13.11
CA ALA A 31 -41.92 -68.76 -12.42
C ALA A 31 -40.77 -68.46 -13.40
N SER A 32 -40.74 -69.12 -14.56
CA SER A 32 -39.75 -68.85 -15.60
C SER A 32 -39.87 -67.44 -16.18
N ALA A 33 -41.09 -66.91 -16.32
CA ALA A 33 -41.34 -65.55 -16.78
C ALA A 33 -40.90 -64.51 -15.75
N ARG A 34 -41.16 -64.75 -14.46
CA ARG A 34 -40.67 -63.90 -13.35
C ARG A 34 -39.15 -63.84 -13.32
N ILE A 35 -38.47 -64.99 -13.39
CA ILE A 35 -37.01 -65.04 -13.43
C ILE A 35 -36.44 -64.30 -14.65
N ARG A 36 -37.10 -64.39 -15.83
CA ARG A 36 -36.66 -63.64 -17.02
C ARG A 36 -36.86 -62.13 -16.85
N TYR A 37 -37.97 -61.72 -16.23
CA TYR A 37 -38.27 -60.33 -15.96
C TYR A 37 -37.29 -59.73 -14.94
N GLU A 38 -37.02 -60.42 -13.84
CA GLU A 38 -36.01 -60.05 -12.85
C GLU A 38 -34.62 -59.92 -13.48
N LYS A 39 -34.21 -60.89 -14.32
CA LYS A 39 -32.94 -60.82 -15.07
C LYS A 39 -32.90 -59.68 -16.10
N ALA A 40 -34.04 -59.26 -16.64
CA ALA A 40 -34.10 -58.13 -17.57
C ALA A 40 -33.88 -56.80 -16.81
N ILE A 41 -34.55 -56.61 -15.67
CA ILE A 41 -34.36 -55.47 -14.78
C ILE A 41 -32.91 -55.39 -14.29
N GLU A 42 -32.34 -56.52 -13.84
CA GLU A 42 -30.95 -56.58 -13.37
C GLU A 42 -29.96 -56.17 -14.47
N ARG A 43 -30.19 -56.58 -15.72
CA ARG A 43 -29.37 -56.14 -16.87
C ARG A 43 -29.50 -54.66 -17.16
N GLU A 44 -30.70 -54.10 -17.07
CA GLU A 44 -30.92 -52.66 -17.23
C GLU A 44 -30.23 -51.86 -16.12
N HIS A 45 -30.31 -52.32 -14.87
CA HIS A 45 -29.62 -51.69 -13.74
C HIS A 45 -28.10 -51.69 -13.94
N ILE A 46 -27.49 -52.83 -14.30
CA ILE A 46 -26.04 -52.93 -14.58
C ILE A 46 -25.65 -52.04 -15.76
N LYS A 47 -26.49 -51.94 -16.80
CA LYS A 47 -26.23 -51.05 -17.94
C LYS A 47 -26.25 -49.58 -17.49
N TYR A 48 -27.27 -49.19 -16.72
CA TYR A 48 -27.40 -47.85 -16.17
C TYR A 48 -26.22 -47.48 -15.27
N GLU A 49 -25.80 -48.36 -14.36
CA GLU A 49 -24.63 -48.15 -13.49
C GLU A 49 -23.35 -47.96 -14.31
N LYS A 50 -23.13 -48.78 -15.35
CA LYS A 50 -21.97 -48.64 -16.24
C LYS A 50 -21.99 -47.32 -17.01
N GLU A 51 -23.15 -46.89 -17.50
CA GLU A 51 -23.31 -45.61 -18.19
C GLU A 51 -23.09 -44.43 -17.22
N SER A 52 -23.63 -44.51 -16.01
CA SER A 52 -23.43 -43.53 -14.94
C SER A 52 -21.95 -43.41 -14.55
N LEU A 53 -21.25 -44.53 -14.33
CA LEU A 53 -19.82 -44.56 -14.03
C LEU A 53 -18.97 -44.00 -15.18
N LYS A 54 -19.36 -44.26 -16.43
CA LYS A 54 -18.68 -43.70 -17.61
C LYS A 54 -18.87 -42.19 -17.67
N ARG A 55 -20.08 -41.70 -17.42
CA ARG A 55 -20.39 -40.27 -17.38
C ARG A 55 -19.61 -39.57 -16.26
N ALA A 56 -19.62 -40.11 -15.04
CA ALA A 56 -18.87 -39.57 -13.91
C ALA A 56 -17.36 -39.49 -14.19
N LYS A 57 -16.77 -40.51 -14.84
CA LYS A 57 -15.37 -40.48 -15.26
C LYS A 57 -15.08 -39.41 -16.31
N GLN A 58 -16.01 -39.15 -17.22
CA GLN A 58 -15.87 -38.11 -18.23
C GLN A 58 -15.99 -36.71 -17.59
N GLU A 59 -16.98 -36.50 -16.73
CA GLU A 59 -17.16 -35.25 -15.99
C GLU A 59 -15.93 -34.93 -15.13
N TYR A 60 -15.38 -35.92 -14.42
CA TYR A 60 -14.15 -35.75 -13.66
C TYR A 60 -12.95 -35.38 -14.54
N LEU A 61 -12.81 -36.02 -15.70
CA LEU A 61 -11.75 -35.69 -16.65
C LEU A 61 -11.89 -34.24 -17.19
N GLU A 62 -13.11 -33.84 -17.55
CA GLU A 62 -13.40 -32.48 -18.01
C GLU A 62 -13.12 -31.45 -16.92
N LEU A 63 -13.50 -31.74 -15.66
CA LEU A 63 -13.19 -30.91 -14.50
C LEU A 63 -11.67 -30.72 -14.34
N ARG A 64 -10.89 -31.80 -14.39
CA ARG A 64 -9.42 -31.75 -14.23
C ARG A 64 -8.72 -31.01 -15.37
N LEU A 65 -9.22 -31.16 -16.60
CA LEU A 65 -8.70 -30.41 -17.74
C LEU A 65 -8.99 -28.92 -17.59
N LYS A 66 -10.22 -28.57 -17.15
CA LYS A 66 -10.62 -27.19 -16.90
C LYS A 66 -9.82 -26.56 -15.76
N GLU A 67 -9.59 -27.28 -14.68
CA GLU A 67 -8.75 -26.84 -13.55
C GLU A 67 -7.33 -26.46 -14.02
N ALA A 68 -6.69 -27.32 -14.82
CA ALA A 68 -5.37 -27.04 -15.37
C ALA A 68 -5.36 -25.85 -16.36
N GLU A 69 -6.43 -25.69 -17.14
CA GLU A 69 -6.59 -24.55 -18.05
C GLU A 69 -6.78 -23.23 -17.29
N GLU A 70 -7.63 -23.21 -16.27
CA GLU A 70 -7.89 -22.04 -15.42
C GLU A 70 -6.61 -21.56 -14.74
N LEU A 71 -5.84 -22.45 -14.11
CA LEU A 71 -4.54 -22.14 -13.49
C LEU A 71 -3.54 -21.57 -14.52
N THR A 72 -3.52 -22.14 -15.72
CA THR A 72 -2.63 -21.65 -16.79
C THR A 72 -3.04 -20.25 -17.26
N ILE A 73 -4.33 -19.96 -17.35
CA ILE A 73 -4.84 -18.64 -17.73
C ILE A 73 -4.50 -17.62 -16.64
N GLU A 74 -4.72 -17.93 -15.37
CA GLU A 74 -4.43 -17.05 -14.24
C GLU A 74 -2.96 -16.59 -14.23
N ASP A 75 -2.02 -17.55 -14.26
CA ASP A 75 -0.58 -17.24 -14.30
C ASP A 75 -0.17 -16.47 -15.56
N LYS A 76 -0.79 -16.78 -16.70
CA LYS A 76 -0.52 -16.08 -17.96
C LYS A 76 -1.02 -14.64 -17.93
N VAL A 77 -2.21 -14.39 -17.38
CA VAL A 77 -2.77 -13.04 -17.23
C VAL A 77 -1.87 -12.22 -16.31
N LYS A 78 -1.52 -12.76 -15.13
CA LYS A 78 -0.62 -12.12 -14.18
C LYS A 78 0.75 -11.82 -14.81
N PHE A 79 1.37 -12.81 -15.46
CA PHE A 79 2.66 -12.62 -16.13
C PHE A 79 2.61 -11.53 -17.21
N THR A 80 1.54 -11.48 -18.01
CA THR A 80 1.37 -10.49 -19.08
C THR A 80 1.19 -9.09 -18.50
N TYR A 81 0.40 -8.96 -17.44
CA TYR A 81 0.21 -7.71 -16.71
C TYR A 81 1.54 -7.19 -16.12
N LEU A 82 2.27 -8.03 -15.40
CA LEU A 82 3.57 -7.65 -14.81
C LEU A 82 4.60 -7.24 -15.88
N ALA A 83 4.58 -7.89 -17.04
CA ALA A 83 5.54 -7.60 -18.11
C ALA A 83 5.23 -6.29 -18.86
N THR A 84 3.94 -6.00 -19.11
CA THR A 84 3.52 -4.96 -20.08
C THR A 84 2.26 -4.18 -19.74
N GLY A 85 1.48 -4.59 -18.72
CA GLY A 85 0.16 -4.01 -18.43
C GLY A 85 0.17 -2.73 -17.59
N ILE A 86 1.21 -2.50 -16.79
CA ILE A 86 1.26 -1.39 -15.81
C ILE A 86 1.23 0.00 -16.47
N ILE A 87 2.01 0.22 -17.54
CA ILE A 87 2.05 1.53 -18.21
C ILE A 87 0.73 1.86 -18.93
N PRO A 88 0.13 0.96 -19.73
CA PRO A 88 -1.17 1.22 -20.33
C PRO A 88 -2.26 1.54 -19.29
N GLU A 89 -2.29 0.83 -18.17
CA GLU A 89 -3.31 1.02 -17.12
C GLU A 89 -3.23 2.40 -16.47
N THR A 90 -2.03 2.87 -16.09
CA THR A 90 -1.88 4.20 -15.46
C THR A 90 -2.28 5.34 -16.40
N LEU A 91 -2.15 5.16 -17.73
CA LEU A 91 -2.56 6.18 -18.70
C LEU A 91 -4.08 6.32 -18.86
N GLU A 92 -4.86 5.40 -18.30
CA GLU A 92 -6.33 5.45 -18.30
C GLU A 92 -6.90 6.10 -17.02
N ILE A 93 -6.05 6.36 -16.03
CA ILE A 93 -6.42 6.86 -14.70
C ILE A 93 -5.91 8.31 -14.60
N ASP A 94 -6.72 9.20 -14.01
CA ASP A 94 -6.28 10.54 -13.62
C ASP A 94 -5.94 10.50 -12.13
N ASP A 95 -4.66 10.63 -11.81
CA ASP A 95 -4.14 10.50 -10.45
C ASP A 95 -4.28 11.80 -9.61
N THR A 96 -4.94 12.81 -10.17
CA THR A 96 -5.15 14.10 -9.52
C THR A 96 -6.10 13.98 -8.33
N ILE A 97 -5.64 14.40 -7.14
CA ILE A 97 -6.49 14.43 -5.95
C ILE A 97 -7.43 15.65 -5.99
N ASN A 98 -8.73 15.38 -5.92
CA ASN A 98 -9.73 16.41 -5.70
C ASN A 98 -9.85 16.72 -4.20
N PHE A 99 -9.42 17.92 -3.77
CA PHE A 99 -9.52 18.34 -2.37
C PHE A 99 -10.96 18.35 -1.83
N GLU A 100 -11.97 18.51 -2.69
CA GLU A 100 -13.38 18.47 -2.27
C GLU A 100 -13.80 17.05 -1.87
N THR A 101 -13.24 16.00 -2.48
CA THR A 101 -13.57 14.61 -2.12
C THR A 101 -12.91 14.19 -0.80
N LEU A 102 -11.91 14.94 -0.31
CA LEU A 102 -11.32 14.73 1.01
C LEU A 102 -12.22 15.24 2.14
N LYS A 103 -13.16 16.14 1.83
CA LYS A 103 -14.06 16.72 2.83
C LYS A 103 -15.05 15.66 3.31
N PRO A 104 -15.21 15.46 4.63
CA PRO A 104 -16.18 14.50 5.14
C PRO A 104 -17.60 14.91 4.78
N GLU A 105 -18.48 13.92 4.60
CA GLU A 105 -19.92 14.15 4.49
C GLU A 105 -20.48 14.63 5.83
N TYR A 106 -21.37 15.63 5.80
CA TYR A 106 -22.01 16.17 7.00
C TYR A 106 -23.22 15.31 7.40
N LEU A 107 -23.06 14.55 8.47
CA LEU A 107 -24.07 13.62 9.02
C LEU A 107 -24.32 13.93 10.50
N PRO A 108 -25.15 14.94 10.82
CA PRO A 108 -25.36 15.36 12.20
C PRO A 108 -26.11 14.31 13.04
N PRO A 109 -25.93 14.30 14.36
CA PRO A 109 -26.71 13.44 15.26
C PRO A 109 -28.21 13.69 15.10
N SER A 110 -29.01 12.61 15.11
CA SER A 110 -30.47 12.70 15.05
C SER A 110 -31.04 13.54 16.21
N GLU A 111 -31.96 14.43 15.86
CA GLU A 111 -32.71 15.27 16.82
C GLU A 111 -34.00 14.59 17.32
N GLU A 112 -34.32 13.41 16.81
CA GLU A 112 -35.55 12.71 17.16
C GLU A 112 -35.54 12.22 18.61
N LEU A 113 -36.64 12.49 19.32
CA LEU A 113 -36.85 11.99 20.67
C LEU A 113 -37.21 10.49 20.62
N PRO A 114 -36.57 9.64 21.44
CA PRO A 114 -36.96 8.25 21.58
C PRO A 114 -38.45 8.12 21.94
N ALA A 115 -39.17 7.20 21.29
CA ALA A 115 -40.61 6.99 21.52
C ALA A 115 -40.98 6.82 23.00
N LYS A 116 -40.12 6.14 23.77
CA LYS A 116 -40.28 5.92 25.22
C LYS A 116 -40.27 7.21 26.07
N ILE A 117 -39.65 8.29 25.57
CA ILE A 117 -39.63 9.60 26.24
C ILE A 117 -40.90 10.41 25.89
N LEU A 118 -41.53 10.13 24.75
CA LEU A 118 -42.75 10.78 24.28
C LEU A 118 -44.04 10.20 24.90
N GLU A 119 -43.98 9.02 25.53
CA GLU A 119 -45.12 8.42 26.25
C GLU A 119 -45.46 9.23 27.52
N LEU A 120 -46.51 10.06 27.44
CA LEU A 120 -47.02 10.83 28.56
C LEU A 120 -48.06 10.02 29.36
N PRO A 121 -48.03 10.07 30.71
CA PRO A 121 -49.04 9.44 31.54
C PRO A 121 -50.41 10.11 31.35
N VAL A 122 -51.47 9.29 31.32
CA VAL A 122 -52.86 9.76 31.18
C VAL A 122 -53.28 10.50 32.46
N GLU A 123 -53.91 11.66 32.30
CA GLU A 123 -54.43 12.45 33.41
C GLU A 123 -55.57 11.70 34.13
N PRO A 124 -55.49 11.51 35.47
CA PRO A 124 -56.58 10.91 36.23
C PRO A 124 -57.84 11.78 36.15
N SER A 125 -59.02 11.17 35.98
CA SER A 125 -60.30 11.87 35.95
C SER A 125 -61.06 11.66 37.26
N GLU A 126 -61.39 12.75 37.98
CA GLU A 126 -62.14 12.69 39.24
C GLU A 126 -63.48 11.94 39.08
N VAL A 127 -64.14 12.10 37.93
CA VAL A 127 -65.42 11.45 37.61
C VAL A 127 -65.29 9.93 37.62
N LEU A 128 -64.21 9.38 37.07
CA LEU A 128 -64.00 7.92 36.99
C LEU A 128 -63.77 7.31 38.39
N PHE A 129 -63.06 8.01 39.27
CA PHE A 129 -62.84 7.59 40.65
C PHE A 129 -64.14 7.58 41.44
N ILE A 130 -64.97 8.62 41.30
CA ILE A 130 -66.28 8.69 41.95
C ILE A 130 -67.22 7.60 41.41
N ASP A 131 -67.25 7.40 40.09
CA ASP A 131 -68.12 6.40 39.44
C ASP A 131 -67.77 4.95 39.85
N SER A 132 -66.49 4.67 40.15
CA SER A 132 -66.03 3.36 40.63
C SER A 132 -66.64 2.94 41.98
N VAL A 133 -67.11 3.90 42.79
CA VAL A 133 -67.77 3.63 44.08
C VAL A 133 -69.16 3.03 43.88
N GLY A 134 -69.78 3.29 42.73
CA GLY A 134 -71.12 2.83 42.39
C GLY A 134 -72.24 3.65 43.05
N LYS A 135 -73.46 3.47 42.54
CA LYS A 135 -74.67 4.17 43.03
C LYS A 135 -74.97 3.80 44.48
N MET A 136 -75.45 4.77 45.26
CA MET A 136 -75.85 4.56 46.66
C MET A 136 -76.90 3.43 46.78
N PRO A 137 -76.73 2.47 47.70
CA PRO A 137 -77.73 1.43 47.93
C PRO A 137 -79.11 2.03 48.27
N ILE A 138 -80.18 1.44 47.72
CA ILE A 138 -81.56 1.97 47.82
C ILE A 138 -82.03 2.14 49.29
N TRP A 139 -81.59 1.26 50.19
CA TRP A 139 -81.89 1.31 51.64
C TRP A 139 -81.02 2.32 52.42
N GLY A 140 -80.06 2.97 51.77
CA GLY A 140 -79.18 3.97 52.38
C GLY A 140 -79.94 5.19 52.93
N ASN A 141 -81.12 5.49 52.40
CA ASN A 141 -82.00 6.54 52.92
C ASN A 141 -82.78 6.13 54.17
N LEU A 142 -82.86 4.83 54.48
CA LEU A 142 -83.52 4.30 55.68
C LEU A 142 -82.56 4.02 56.84
N PHE A 143 -81.28 3.75 56.57
CA PHE A 143 -80.26 3.47 57.58
C PHE A 143 -79.08 4.45 57.49
N ASN A 144 -78.99 5.37 58.48
CA ASN A 144 -77.97 6.41 58.50
C ASN A 144 -76.53 5.84 58.49
N SER A 145 -76.32 4.66 59.08
CA SER A 145 -75.01 3.97 59.08
C SER A 145 -74.56 3.53 57.68
N VAL A 146 -75.49 3.18 56.79
CA VAL A 146 -75.21 2.79 55.40
C VAL A 146 -74.89 4.01 54.55
N LYS A 147 -75.63 5.11 54.75
CA LYS A 147 -75.37 6.42 54.11
C LYS A 147 -73.98 6.95 54.47
N LEU A 148 -73.64 6.96 55.76
CA LEU A 148 -72.33 7.41 56.24
C LEU A 148 -71.18 6.58 55.66
N LYS A 149 -71.33 5.25 55.58
CA LYS A 149 -70.34 4.37 54.95
C LYS A 149 -70.17 4.60 53.45
N TRP A 150 -71.25 4.92 52.72
CA TRP A 150 -71.17 5.25 51.29
C TRP A 150 -70.53 6.62 51.06
N LEU A 151 -70.87 7.64 51.87
CA LEU A 151 -70.21 8.94 51.86
C LEU A 151 -68.71 8.83 52.17
N ASP A 152 -68.33 8.01 53.14
CA ASP A 152 -66.93 7.68 53.48
C ASP A 152 -66.20 6.94 52.33
N LYS A 153 -66.92 6.16 51.49
CA LYS A 153 -66.34 5.60 50.25
C LYS A 153 -66.13 6.65 49.17
N ILE A 154 -67.06 7.59 49.01
CA ILE A 154 -66.91 8.72 48.06
C ILE A 154 -65.76 9.63 48.49
N GLU A 155 -65.64 9.91 49.78
CA GLU A 155 -64.54 10.71 50.34
C GLU A 155 -63.19 10.03 50.15
N ARG A 156 -63.11 8.71 50.36
CA ARG A 156 -61.92 7.91 50.00
C ARG A 156 -61.59 7.99 48.52
N ALA A 157 -62.56 7.79 47.63
CA ALA A 157 -62.33 7.89 46.18
C ALA A 157 -61.83 9.28 45.75
N LYS A 158 -62.34 10.36 46.37
CA LYS A 158 -61.82 11.72 46.16
C LYS A 158 -60.39 11.89 46.69
N ASN A 159 -60.07 11.27 47.82
CA ASN A 159 -58.71 11.28 48.35
C ASN A 159 -57.75 10.49 47.45
N ASP A 160 -58.17 9.32 46.96
CA ASP A 160 -57.41 8.49 46.02
C ASP A 160 -57.16 9.25 44.70
N PHE A 161 -58.16 9.97 44.19
CA PHE A 161 -57.98 10.88 43.05
C PHE A 161 -56.95 11.97 43.34
N ARG A 162 -57.01 12.64 44.50
CA ARG A 162 -56.02 13.68 44.85
C ARG A 162 -54.59 13.13 44.91
N VAL A 163 -54.40 11.91 45.42
CA VAL A 163 -53.10 11.23 45.42
C VAL A 163 -52.67 10.93 43.99
N ALA A 164 -53.53 10.28 43.19
CA ALA A 164 -53.23 9.93 41.80
C ALA A 164 -52.93 11.16 40.93
N HIS A 165 -53.67 12.25 41.10
CA HIS A 165 -53.46 13.50 40.38
C HIS A 165 -52.13 14.15 40.76
N LYS A 166 -51.78 14.15 42.05
CA LYS A 166 -50.48 14.64 42.52
C LYS A 166 -49.31 13.81 41.98
N ASP A 167 -49.46 12.48 41.95
CA ASP A 167 -48.47 11.57 41.37
C ASP A 167 -48.33 11.80 39.86
N TRP A 168 -49.44 12.05 39.15
CA TRP A 168 -49.44 12.42 37.73
C TRP A 168 -48.72 13.75 37.48
N GLU A 169 -49.00 14.80 38.25
CA GLU A 169 -48.31 16.09 38.14
C GLU A 169 -46.79 15.94 38.33
N GLN A 170 -46.38 15.13 39.31
CA GLN A 170 -44.97 14.82 39.55
C GLN A 170 -44.35 14.08 38.37
N ASN A 171 -45.02 13.05 37.84
CA ASN A 171 -44.55 12.28 36.69
C ASN A 171 -44.42 13.14 35.42
N ILE A 172 -45.37 14.05 35.16
CA ILE A 172 -45.29 15.00 34.04
C ILE A 172 -44.09 15.93 34.20
N LYS A 173 -43.86 16.45 35.40
CA LYS A 173 -42.70 17.30 35.69
C LYS A 173 -41.38 16.56 35.49
N GLU A 174 -41.29 15.32 35.96
CA GLU A 174 -40.12 14.45 35.77
C GLU A 174 -39.88 14.16 34.29
N LYS A 175 -40.92 13.84 33.53
CA LYS A 175 -40.85 13.62 32.07
C LYS A 175 -40.44 14.87 31.30
N SER A 176 -40.99 16.03 31.64
CA SER A 176 -40.60 17.31 31.05
C SER A 176 -39.11 17.59 31.28
N ASN A 177 -38.62 17.38 32.50
CA ASN A 177 -37.20 17.51 32.83
C ASN A 177 -36.33 16.48 32.08
N GLU A 178 -36.81 15.26 31.89
CA GLU A 178 -36.12 14.21 31.12
C GLU A 178 -36.00 14.61 29.63
N ILE A 179 -37.08 15.12 29.03
CA ILE A 179 -37.11 15.64 27.66
C ILE A 179 -36.12 16.81 27.52
N GLU A 180 -36.14 17.78 28.44
CA GLU A 180 -35.24 18.93 28.40
C GLU A 180 -33.77 18.51 28.52
N LYS A 181 -33.45 17.61 29.46
CA LYS A 181 -32.10 17.02 29.59
C LYS A 181 -31.68 16.30 28.32
N TYR A 182 -32.58 15.55 27.68
CA TYR A 182 -32.29 14.86 26.43
C TYR A 182 -32.02 15.86 25.30
N LYS A 183 -32.85 16.89 25.14
CA LYS A 183 -32.66 17.95 24.15
C LYS A 183 -31.31 18.66 24.35
N LEU A 184 -30.96 19.02 25.58
CA LEU A 184 -29.66 19.62 25.90
C LEU A 184 -28.49 18.68 25.56
N LYS A 185 -28.64 17.37 25.82
CA LYS A 185 -27.63 16.37 25.48
C LYS A 185 -27.44 16.22 23.98
N VAL A 186 -28.53 16.20 23.20
CA VAL A 186 -28.48 16.15 21.73
C VAL A 186 -27.86 17.43 21.18
N GLN A 187 -28.28 18.59 21.68
CA GLN A 187 -27.71 19.89 21.29
C GLN A 187 -26.19 19.92 21.51
N LYS A 188 -25.72 19.51 22.69
CA LYS A 188 -24.28 19.44 22.97
C LYS A 188 -23.53 18.45 22.06
N LYS A 189 -24.16 17.32 21.73
CA LYS A 189 -23.57 16.37 20.77
C LYS A 189 -23.47 16.97 19.37
N LYS A 190 -24.49 17.70 18.94
CA LYS A 190 -24.51 18.40 17.65
C LYS A 190 -23.46 19.50 17.60
N GLU A 191 -23.37 20.36 18.61
CA GLU A 191 -22.34 21.41 18.71
C GLU A 191 -20.92 20.84 18.67
N ASN A 192 -20.68 19.74 19.38
CA ASN A 192 -19.39 19.04 19.32
C ASN A 192 -19.12 18.46 17.91
N TYR A 193 -20.12 17.83 17.29
CA TYR A 193 -20.01 17.28 15.94
C TYR A 193 -19.72 18.38 14.91
N ASP A 194 -20.45 19.50 14.98
CA ASP A 194 -20.27 20.65 14.11
C ASP A 194 -18.87 21.24 14.28
N SER A 195 -18.38 21.37 15.52
CA SER A 195 -17.04 21.87 15.79
C SER A 195 -15.94 20.96 15.21
N GLU A 196 -16.07 19.64 15.39
CA GLU A 196 -15.16 18.64 14.82
C GLU A 196 -15.20 18.65 13.28
N TYR A 197 -16.40 18.76 12.70
CA TYR A 197 -16.61 18.84 11.26
C TYR A 197 -15.92 20.07 10.66
N HIS A 198 -16.19 21.26 11.21
CA HIS A 198 -15.58 22.50 10.73
C HIS A 198 -14.06 22.50 10.92
N ARG A 199 -13.55 21.89 12.01
CA ARG A 199 -12.10 21.74 12.21
C ARG A 199 -11.47 20.91 11.09
N LYS A 200 -12.05 19.75 10.75
CA LYS A 200 -11.55 18.91 9.64
C LYS A 200 -11.61 19.63 8.29
N ILE A 201 -12.70 20.35 8.01
CA ILE A 201 -12.81 21.15 6.78
C ILE A 201 -11.71 22.21 6.73
N GLN A 202 -11.45 22.89 7.85
CA GLN A 202 -10.39 23.89 7.94
C GLN A 202 -8.99 23.29 7.75
N GLU A 203 -8.71 22.13 8.33
CA GLU A 203 -7.44 21.39 8.14
C GLU A 203 -7.21 21.06 6.66
N ILE A 204 -8.25 20.63 5.93
CA ILE A 204 -8.17 20.34 4.49
C ILE A 204 -7.92 21.60 3.66
N GLU A 205 -8.60 22.70 3.98
CA GLU A 205 -8.39 23.98 3.29
C GLU A 205 -6.99 24.56 3.58
N GLU A 206 -6.49 24.43 4.80
CA GLU A 206 -5.13 24.82 5.16
C GLU A 206 -4.10 23.98 4.40
N PHE A 207 -4.28 22.66 4.37
CA PHE A 207 -3.45 21.74 3.60
C PHE A 207 -3.42 22.11 2.11
N LYS A 208 -4.59 22.33 1.51
CA LYS A 208 -4.74 22.79 0.12
C LYS A 208 -3.98 24.09 -0.13
N ASN A 209 -4.14 25.08 0.73
CA ASN A 209 -3.44 26.36 0.61
C ASN A 209 -1.93 26.20 0.71
N LEU A 210 -1.43 25.42 1.68
CA LEU A 210 0.00 25.13 1.84
C LEU A 210 0.58 24.40 0.63
N TYR A 211 -0.17 23.46 0.05
CA TYR A 211 0.21 22.75 -1.16
C TYR A 211 0.38 23.71 -2.35
N PHE A 212 -0.58 24.60 -2.61
CA PHE A 212 -0.47 25.60 -3.69
C PHE A 212 0.61 26.65 -3.45
N LEU A 213 1.04 26.85 -2.20
CA LEU A 213 2.20 27.68 -1.85
C LEU A 213 3.55 26.94 -2.00
N GLY A 214 3.53 25.67 -2.41
CA GLY A 214 4.71 24.83 -2.56
C GLY A 214 5.42 24.56 -1.23
N ASN A 215 4.67 24.42 -0.13
CA ASN A 215 5.25 24.05 1.17
C ASN A 215 5.87 22.64 1.09
N GLU A 216 7.08 22.47 1.65
CA GLU A 216 7.86 21.21 1.58
C GLU A 216 7.07 19.99 2.08
N GLU A 217 6.41 20.13 3.23
CA GLU A 217 5.63 19.05 3.83
C GLU A 217 4.30 18.82 3.10
N ALA A 218 3.60 19.89 2.73
CA ALA A 218 2.31 19.75 2.05
C ALA A 218 2.44 19.10 0.67
N VAL A 219 3.48 19.44 -0.10
CA VAL A 219 3.76 18.79 -1.41
C VAL A 219 4.13 17.32 -1.23
N ALA A 220 4.98 17.01 -0.25
CA ALA A 220 5.34 15.61 0.06
C ALA A 220 4.10 14.80 0.48
N SER A 221 3.25 15.32 1.36
CA SER A 221 2.00 14.68 1.79
C SER A 221 0.99 14.53 0.66
N TYR A 222 0.88 15.50 -0.24
CA TYR A 222 0.02 15.39 -1.42
C TYR A 222 0.47 14.23 -2.32
N VAL A 223 1.77 14.15 -2.61
CA VAL A 223 2.32 13.04 -3.40
C VAL A 223 2.13 11.71 -2.69
N SER A 224 2.32 11.65 -1.36
CA SER A 224 2.03 10.43 -0.60
C SER A 224 0.58 9.97 -0.79
N LEU A 225 -0.39 10.89 -0.76
CA LEU A 225 -1.80 10.59 -0.99
C LEU A 225 -2.08 10.07 -2.41
N VAL A 226 -1.39 10.63 -3.42
CA VAL A 226 -1.44 10.14 -4.81
C VAL A 226 -0.93 8.69 -4.89
N LEU A 227 0.23 8.40 -4.30
CA LEU A 227 0.82 7.06 -4.33
C LEU A 227 0.04 6.04 -3.48
N GLU A 228 -0.64 6.48 -2.43
CA GLU A 228 -1.55 5.67 -1.60
C GLU A 228 -2.75 5.18 -2.42
N ASN A 229 -3.29 6.05 -3.28
CA ASN A 229 -4.46 5.78 -4.14
C ASN A 229 -4.10 5.04 -5.43
N SER A 230 -2.80 4.88 -5.74
CA SER A 230 -2.35 4.11 -6.90
C SER A 230 -2.70 2.63 -6.71
N GLU A 231 -3.49 2.04 -7.62
CA GLU A 231 -3.91 0.62 -7.54
C GLU A 231 -3.16 -0.27 -8.56
N TYR A 232 -2.86 -1.52 -8.17
CA TYR A 232 -2.15 -2.49 -9.01
C TYR A 232 -2.92 -3.81 -9.05
N ASN A 233 -2.94 -4.50 -10.20
CA ASN A 233 -3.56 -5.83 -10.34
C ASN A 233 -2.70 -6.98 -9.80
N PHE A 234 -1.90 -6.71 -8.76
CA PHE A 234 -1.18 -7.70 -7.97
C PHE A 234 -0.77 -7.11 -6.62
N ASP A 235 -0.63 -7.98 -5.62
CA ASP A 235 -0.31 -7.57 -4.27
C ASP A 235 1.18 -7.69 -3.95
N TRP A 236 1.70 -6.70 -3.25
CA TRP A 236 2.94 -6.77 -2.48
C TRP A 236 2.91 -5.73 -1.36
N GLU A 237 3.80 -5.87 -0.39
CA GLU A 237 3.96 -4.90 0.69
C GLU A 237 4.60 -3.61 0.15
N ARG A 238 3.78 -2.56 0.03
CA ARG A 238 4.19 -1.24 -0.44
C ARG A 238 4.59 -0.38 0.74
N ASP A 239 5.73 0.28 0.59
CA ASP A 239 6.20 1.30 1.50
C ASP A 239 6.96 2.35 0.68
N TYR A 240 6.82 3.61 1.03
CA TYR A 240 7.52 4.69 0.36
C TYR A 240 7.74 5.88 1.28
N LYS A 241 8.77 6.65 0.95
CA LYS A 241 9.09 7.92 1.60
C LYS A 241 9.21 8.99 0.55
N VAL A 242 8.60 10.14 0.84
CA VAL A 242 8.57 11.28 -0.06
C VAL A 242 9.22 12.48 0.62
N ALA A 243 10.11 13.16 -0.10
CA ALA A 243 10.74 14.40 0.33
C ALA A 243 10.68 15.43 -0.79
N PHE A 244 10.37 16.68 -0.45
CA PHE A 244 10.35 17.79 -1.41
C PHE A 244 11.25 18.92 -0.92
N ASN A 245 12.06 19.46 -1.82
CA ASN A 245 12.87 20.65 -1.56
C ASN A 245 12.34 21.83 -2.38
N LYS A 246 11.76 22.81 -1.70
CA LYS A 246 11.13 23.97 -2.34
C LYS A 246 12.12 24.85 -3.13
N ASN A 247 13.39 24.92 -2.69
CA ASN A 247 14.38 25.79 -3.32
C ASN A 247 14.87 25.25 -4.66
N SER A 248 15.01 23.93 -4.78
CA SER A 248 15.45 23.27 -6.02
C SER A 248 14.30 22.75 -6.87
N GLY A 249 13.09 22.63 -6.32
CA GLY A 249 11.96 21.98 -6.99
C GLY A 249 12.14 20.47 -7.15
N GLU A 250 13.05 19.87 -6.39
CA GLU A 250 13.33 18.44 -6.43
C GLU A 250 12.41 17.67 -5.49
N LEU A 251 11.74 16.66 -6.03
CA LEU A 251 10.96 15.69 -5.29
C LEU A 251 11.66 14.33 -5.35
N LEU A 252 11.93 13.74 -4.19
CA LEU A 252 12.54 12.42 -4.08
C LEU A 252 11.53 11.42 -3.50
N VAL A 253 11.42 10.28 -4.15
CA VAL A 253 10.65 9.12 -3.70
C VAL A 253 11.59 7.93 -3.51
N GLU A 254 11.69 7.43 -2.27
CA GLU A 254 12.21 6.09 -2.00
C GLU A 254 11.04 5.12 -1.99
N PHE A 255 11.06 4.10 -2.85
CA PHE A 255 9.92 3.22 -3.08
C PHE A 255 10.32 1.75 -2.90
N LYS A 256 9.59 1.02 -2.05
CA LYS A 256 9.75 -0.43 -1.85
C LYS A 256 9.16 -1.19 -3.04
N LEU A 257 10.05 -1.73 -3.86
CA LEU A 257 9.72 -2.57 -5.02
C LEU A 257 9.34 -3.99 -4.58
N PRO A 258 8.49 -4.69 -5.36
CA PRO A 258 8.24 -6.11 -5.14
C PRO A 258 9.51 -6.93 -5.36
N THR A 259 9.61 -8.09 -4.70
CA THR A 259 10.66 -9.07 -4.98
C THR A 259 10.32 -9.88 -6.24
N ILE A 260 11.28 -10.64 -6.77
CA ILE A 260 11.06 -11.52 -7.94
C ILE A 260 9.95 -12.57 -7.72
N GLU A 261 9.60 -12.86 -6.47
CA GLU A 261 8.61 -13.87 -6.10
C GLU A 261 7.21 -13.55 -6.61
N VAL A 262 6.91 -12.28 -6.94
CA VAL A 262 5.62 -11.91 -7.54
C VAL A 262 5.46 -12.43 -8.96
N VAL A 263 6.55 -12.75 -9.66
CA VAL A 263 6.52 -13.23 -11.06
C VAL A 263 6.21 -14.72 -11.10
N PRO A 264 5.14 -15.16 -11.79
CA PRO A 264 4.81 -16.58 -11.93
C PRO A 264 5.96 -17.39 -12.52
N ASN A 265 6.38 -18.43 -11.79
CA ASN A 265 7.46 -19.33 -12.20
C ASN A 265 6.96 -20.50 -13.07
N ILE A 266 5.65 -20.68 -13.20
CA ILE A 266 5.03 -21.72 -14.03
C ILE A 266 4.61 -21.11 -15.37
N LEU A 267 4.81 -21.90 -16.44
CA LEU A 267 4.42 -21.54 -17.80
C LEU A 267 3.05 -22.11 -18.17
N GLU A 268 2.79 -23.35 -17.74
CA GLU A 268 1.65 -24.15 -18.16
C GLU A 268 1.38 -25.27 -17.14
N TYR A 269 0.12 -25.49 -16.83
CA TYR A 269 -0.35 -26.63 -16.05
C TYR A 269 -0.99 -27.66 -16.99
N LYS A 270 -0.58 -28.93 -16.89
CA LYS A 270 -1.07 -29.99 -17.76
C LYS A 270 -1.56 -31.19 -16.96
N TYR A 271 -2.84 -31.53 -17.13
CA TYR A 271 -3.40 -32.73 -16.52
C TYR A 271 -2.89 -34.01 -17.18
N VAL A 272 -2.27 -34.89 -16.38
CA VAL A 272 -1.72 -36.19 -16.80
C VAL A 272 -2.64 -37.32 -16.36
N LYS A 273 -3.49 -37.76 -17.30
CA LYS A 273 -4.53 -38.80 -17.10
C LYS A 273 -4.02 -40.10 -16.50
N THR A 274 -2.79 -40.50 -16.82
CA THR A 274 -2.23 -41.79 -16.35
C THR A 274 -1.86 -41.78 -14.88
N LYS A 275 -1.55 -40.61 -14.32
CA LYS A 275 -1.13 -40.42 -12.93
C LYS A 275 -2.20 -39.74 -12.08
N ASP A 276 -3.23 -39.17 -12.71
CA ASP A 276 -4.27 -38.34 -12.09
C ASP A 276 -3.68 -37.15 -11.31
N ILE A 277 -2.70 -36.46 -11.92
CA ILE A 277 -2.05 -35.27 -11.37
C ILE A 277 -2.02 -34.14 -12.39
N ILE A 278 -1.98 -32.91 -11.91
CA ILE A 278 -1.66 -31.74 -12.72
C ILE A 278 -0.13 -31.56 -12.64
N GLU A 279 0.56 -31.71 -13.76
CA GLU A 279 2.00 -31.46 -13.86
C GLU A 279 2.26 -30.00 -14.23
N GLU A 280 3.21 -29.39 -13.54
CA GLU A 280 3.65 -28.02 -13.76
C GLU A 280 4.83 -27.99 -14.71
N LYS A 281 4.73 -27.15 -15.75
CA LYS A 281 5.85 -26.90 -16.66
C LYS A 281 6.52 -25.58 -16.26
N PRO A 282 7.77 -25.60 -15.79
CA PRO A 282 8.44 -24.39 -15.33
C PRO A 282 8.72 -23.43 -16.49
N ARG A 283 8.62 -22.14 -16.19
CA ARG A 283 9.02 -21.05 -17.07
C ARG A 283 10.54 -20.92 -17.09
N LYS A 284 11.09 -20.45 -18.22
CA LYS A 284 12.54 -20.27 -18.33
C LYS A 284 13.00 -19.12 -17.44
N LYS A 285 14.12 -19.30 -16.72
CA LYS A 285 14.70 -18.25 -15.86
C LYS A 285 14.88 -16.91 -16.59
N ALA A 286 15.35 -16.92 -17.84
CA ALA A 286 15.52 -15.70 -18.63
C ALA A 286 14.21 -14.93 -18.87
N GLU A 287 13.07 -15.61 -18.98
CA GLU A 287 11.75 -14.96 -19.15
C GLU A 287 11.27 -14.34 -17.82
N ILE A 288 11.54 -15.01 -16.70
CA ILE A 288 11.25 -14.49 -15.35
C ILE A 288 12.10 -13.25 -15.07
N ASP A 289 13.41 -13.32 -15.32
CA ASP A 289 14.35 -12.22 -15.11
C ASP A 289 13.98 -11.00 -15.98
N ALA A 290 13.60 -11.22 -17.25
CA ALA A 290 13.16 -10.16 -18.15
C ALA A 290 11.83 -9.53 -17.70
N CYS A 291 10.87 -10.34 -17.27
CA CYS A 291 9.59 -9.87 -16.73
C CYS A 291 9.81 -9.02 -15.48
N TYR A 292 10.60 -9.50 -14.51
CA TYR A 292 10.90 -8.77 -13.29
C TYR A 292 11.63 -7.44 -13.56
N LYS A 293 12.58 -7.43 -14.50
CA LYS A 293 13.26 -6.19 -14.91
C LYS A 293 12.30 -5.19 -15.58
N SER A 294 11.35 -5.67 -16.38
CA SER A 294 10.29 -4.84 -16.97
C SER A 294 9.33 -4.30 -15.92
N LEU A 295 8.97 -5.13 -14.93
CA LEU A 295 8.08 -4.78 -13.82
C LEU A 295 8.63 -3.60 -13.01
N ILE A 296 9.85 -3.71 -12.47
CA ILE A 296 10.44 -2.63 -11.66
C ILE A 296 10.64 -1.34 -12.48
N ALA A 297 10.94 -1.46 -13.78
CA ALA A 297 11.07 -0.32 -14.67
C ALA A 297 9.72 0.36 -14.91
N SER A 298 8.65 -0.43 -15.09
CA SER A 298 7.29 0.06 -15.30
C SER A 298 6.74 0.74 -14.05
N ILE A 299 7.00 0.20 -12.85
CA ILE A 299 6.66 0.85 -11.57
C ILE A 299 7.34 2.21 -11.47
N ALA A 300 8.65 2.30 -11.73
CA ALA A 300 9.36 3.57 -11.68
C ALA A 300 8.78 4.63 -12.65
N ILE A 301 8.47 4.22 -13.89
CA ILE A 301 7.86 5.11 -14.89
C ILE A 301 6.47 5.55 -14.45
N ARG A 302 5.65 4.61 -13.97
CA ARG A 302 4.30 4.88 -13.46
C ARG A 302 4.34 5.88 -12.31
N THR A 303 5.17 5.64 -11.29
CA THR A 303 5.31 6.58 -10.16
C THR A 303 5.70 7.99 -10.61
N ILE A 304 6.64 8.12 -11.55
CA ILE A 304 7.01 9.44 -12.09
C ILE A 304 5.84 10.08 -12.86
N HIS A 305 5.10 9.29 -13.62
CA HIS A 305 3.92 9.76 -14.35
C HIS A 305 2.82 10.27 -13.42
N GLU A 306 2.44 9.47 -12.42
CA GLU A 306 1.45 9.82 -11.38
C GLU A 306 1.81 11.14 -10.69
N ILE A 307 3.09 11.32 -10.34
CA ILE A 307 3.60 12.55 -9.72
C ILE A 307 3.51 13.75 -10.68
N VAL A 308 3.96 13.57 -11.91
CA VAL A 308 4.03 14.66 -12.90
C VAL A 308 2.63 15.10 -13.33
N GLU A 309 1.71 14.16 -13.49
CA GLU A 309 0.32 14.41 -13.87
C GLU A 309 -0.46 15.09 -12.74
N SER A 310 -0.35 14.56 -11.52
CA SER A 310 -1.12 15.05 -10.37
C SER A 310 -0.61 16.37 -9.79
N ASP A 311 0.56 16.90 -10.20
CA ASP A 311 1.14 18.14 -9.66
C ASP A 311 0.38 19.40 -10.13
N GLN A 312 -0.76 19.65 -9.49
CA GLN A 312 -1.62 20.84 -9.66
C GLN A 312 -0.94 22.15 -9.21
N SER A 313 -0.03 22.09 -8.22
CA SER A 313 0.69 23.27 -7.73
C SER A 313 1.76 23.78 -8.70
N ASN A 314 2.19 22.92 -9.64
CA ASN A 314 3.36 23.11 -10.49
C ASN A 314 4.63 23.46 -9.69
N SER A 315 4.80 22.82 -8.52
CA SER A 315 5.96 23.02 -7.65
C SER A 315 7.11 22.06 -7.98
N VAL A 316 6.82 20.93 -8.63
CA VAL A 316 7.80 19.87 -8.89
C VAL A 316 8.48 20.09 -10.24
N GLU A 317 9.77 20.36 -10.23
CA GLU A 317 10.59 20.57 -11.43
C GLU A 317 11.39 19.31 -11.79
N VAL A 318 11.85 18.56 -10.79
CA VAL A 318 12.65 17.34 -10.95
C VAL A 318 12.09 16.25 -10.06
N VAL A 319 11.87 15.07 -10.64
CA VAL A 319 11.47 13.86 -9.90
C VAL A 319 12.67 12.92 -9.83
N ILE A 320 12.98 12.48 -8.62
CA ILE A 320 14.01 11.49 -8.32
C ILE A 320 13.30 10.27 -7.73
N PHE A 321 13.52 9.10 -8.32
CA PHE A 321 12.96 7.85 -7.85
C PHE A 321 14.08 6.88 -7.52
N ASN A 322 14.04 6.33 -6.30
CA ASN A 322 14.94 5.28 -5.82
C ASN A 322 14.10 4.05 -5.44
N GLY A 323 14.12 3.02 -6.29
CA GLY A 323 13.46 1.76 -6.03
C GLY A 323 14.37 0.79 -5.26
N PHE A 324 14.00 0.44 -4.04
CA PHE A 324 14.73 -0.50 -3.19
C PHE A 324 13.91 -1.76 -2.91
N VAL A 325 14.60 -2.84 -2.53
CA VAL A 325 13.95 -4.06 -2.05
C VAL A 325 14.44 -4.34 -0.63
N GLU A 326 13.52 -4.69 0.27
CA GLU A 326 13.88 -5.17 1.60
C GLU A 326 14.24 -6.66 1.54
N THR A 327 15.42 -7.03 2.02
CA THR A 327 15.85 -8.43 2.07
C THR A 327 16.81 -8.68 3.23
N VAL A 328 17.17 -9.94 3.47
CA VAL A 328 18.16 -10.32 4.48
C VAL A 328 19.46 -10.71 3.79
N ASP A 329 20.55 -10.06 4.19
CA ASP A 329 21.89 -10.47 3.80
C ASP A 329 22.18 -11.86 4.37
N LYS A 330 22.35 -12.87 3.50
CA LYS A 330 22.56 -14.26 3.95
C LYS A 330 23.92 -14.50 4.62
N GLY A 331 24.91 -13.63 4.39
CA GLY A 331 26.22 -13.71 5.02
C GLY A 331 26.25 -13.16 6.44
N ILE A 332 25.48 -12.09 6.70
CA ILE A 332 25.51 -11.36 7.98
C ILE A 332 24.21 -11.55 8.80
N GLY A 333 23.12 -12.00 8.16
CA GLY A 333 21.81 -12.20 8.77
C GLY A 333 21.06 -10.90 9.10
N LYS A 334 21.50 -9.76 8.55
CA LYS A 334 20.89 -8.44 8.78
C LYS A 334 19.96 -8.05 7.65
N THR A 335 18.87 -7.35 7.98
CA THR A 335 18.02 -6.69 6.98
C THR A 335 18.82 -5.61 6.26
N ILE A 336 18.76 -5.64 4.94
CA ILE A 336 19.39 -4.69 4.02
C ILE A 336 18.36 -4.19 3.00
N PHE A 337 18.63 -3.02 2.42
CA PHE A 337 17.74 -2.35 1.48
C PHE A 337 18.48 -2.03 0.16
N PRO A 338 18.90 -3.03 -0.63
CA PRO A 338 19.54 -2.77 -1.91
C PRO A 338 18.65 -1.95 -2.85
N THR A 339 19.15 -0.79 -3.29
CA THR A 339 18.55 -0.01 -4.37
C THR A 339 18.80 -0.71 -5.70
N LEU A 340 17.73 -1.06 -6.42
CA LEU A 340 17.82 -1.74 -7.71
C LEU A 340 17.67 -0.79 -8.90
N LEU A 341 17.07 0.38 -8.67
CA LEU A 341 16.77 1.35 -9.70
C LEU A 341 16.86 2.77 -9.12
N SER A 342 17.58 3.65 -9.80
CA SER A 342 17.60 5.08 -9.46
C SER A 342 17.54 5.92 -10.73
N ILE A 343 16.63 6.87 -10.76
CA ILE A 343 16.41 7.78 -11.90
C ILE A 343 16.18 9.20 -11.38
N SER A 344 16.68 10.19 -12.11
CA SER A 344 16.38 11.61 -11.91
C SER A 344 16.03 12.21 -13.25
N THR A 345 14.84 12.80 -13.36
CA THR A 345 14.34 13.40 -14.61
C THR A 345 13.62 14.70 -14.32
N SER A 346 13.74 15.67 -15.23
CA SER A 346 12.93 16.89 -15.13
C SER A 346 11.50 16.63 -15.61
N LYS A 347 10.52 17.33 -15.03
CA LYS A 347 9.12 17.33 -15.46
C LYS A 347 9.00 17.69 -16.95
N SER A 348 9.75 18.70 -17.37
CA SER A 348 9.76 19.19 -18.76
C SER A 348 10.31 18.20 -19.80
N GLU A 349 11.21 17.31 -19.38
CA GLU A 349 11.75 16.25 -20.24
C GLU A 349 10.80 15.05 -20.28
N PHE A 350 10.27 14.65 -19.14
CA PHE A 350 9.39 13.50 -19.01
C PHE A 350 8.09 13.66 -19.80
N ILE A 351 7.45 14.84 -19.76
CA ILE A 351 6.20 15.13 -20.49
C ILE A 351 6.34 14.96 -22.02
N LYS A 352 7.56 15.09 -22.56
CA LYS A 352 7.81 14.94 -24.01
C LYS A 352 7.76 13.48 -24.46
N ILE A 353 7.78 12.53 -23.52
CA ILE A 353 7.82 11.11 -23.79
C ILE A 353 6.40 10.60 -24.05
N ASN A 354 6.20 9.92 -25.18
CA ASN A 354 4.94 9.22 -25.43
C ASN A 354 4.96 7.84 -24.76
N LEU A 355 4.52 7.78 -23.49
CA LEU A 355 4.50 6.57 -22.66
C LEU A 355 3.71 5.41 -23.28
N ALA A 356 2.67 5.68 -24.08
CA ALA A 356 1.90 4.62 -24.75
C ALA A 356 2.71 3.79 -25.76
N ARG A 357 3.93 4.24 -26.11
CA ARG A 357 4.77 3.61 -27.14
C ARG A 357 6.18 3.26 -26.66
N VAL A 358 6.45 3.35 -25.37
CA VAL A 358 7.80 3.07 -24.84
C VAL A 358 7.98 1.60 -24.47
N GLU A 359 9.20 1.10 -24.66
CA GLU A 359 9.68 -0.04 -23.89
C GLU A 359 10.25 0.48 -22.56
N PRO A 360 9.79 -0.03 -21.39
CA PRO A 360 10.15 0.52 -20.09
C PRO A 360 11.66 0.66 -19.86
N ILE A 361 12.41 -0.39 -20.18
CA ILE A 361 13.87 -0.42 -19.95
C ILE A 361 14.58 0.60 -20.86
N LYS A 362 14.19 0.72 -22.13
CA LYS A 362 14.78 1.68 -23.07
C LYS A 362 14.43 3.12 -22.69
N CYS A 363 13.21 3.35 -22.21
CA CYS A 363 12.76 4.64 -21.69
C CYS A 363 13.68 5.11 -20.55
N LEU A 364 13.86 4.27 -19.53
CA LEU A 364 14.74 4.60 -18.40
C LEU A 364 16.21 4.81 -18.81
N GLN A 365 16.72 4.02 -19.75
CA GLN A 365 18.07 4.22 -20.30
C GLN A 365 18.24 5.58 -20.98
N SER A 366 17.20 6.07 -21.68
CA SER A 366 17.23 7.39 -22.31
C SER A 366 17.25 8.53 -21.30
N LEU A 367 16.65 8.32 -20.12
CA LEU A 367 16.62 9.26 -18.99
C LEU A 367 17.85 9.11 -18.06
N SER A 368 18.93 8.49 -18.55
CA SER A 368 20.17 8.27 -17.78
C SER A 368 19.97 7.56 -16.43
N ALA A 369 18.94 6.70 -16.31
CA ALA A 369 18.69 5.93 -15.11
C ALA A 369 19.80 4.90 -14.84
N LYS A 370 20.10 4.70 -13.56
CA LYS A 370 20.91 3.58 -13.07
C LYS A 370 19.99 2.40 -12.77
N ILE A 371 20.13 1.32 -13.53
CA ILE A 371 19.36 0.09 -13.33
C ILE A 371 20.34 -1.02 -12.97
N SER A 372 19.98 -1.84 -11.99
CA SER A 372 20.76 -3.03 -11.65
C SER A 372 20.99 -3.92 -12.88
N SER A 373 22.23 -4.42 -13.00
CA SER A 373 22.60 -5.37 -14.06
C SER A 373 21.88 -6.70 -13.88
N SER A 374 21.60 -7.09 -12.64
CA SER A 374 20.91 -8.32 -12.26
C SER A 374 19.94 -8.05 -11.10
N PRO A 375 18.76 -7.45 -11.37
CA PRO A 375 17.79 -7.13 -10.32
C PRO A 375 17.28 -8.38 -9.60
N SER A 376 17.17 -9.51 -10.32
CA SER A 376 16.74 -10.79 -9.75
C SER A 376 17.70 -11.37 -8.72
N GLU A 377 18.97 -10.98 -8.78
CA GLU A 377 20.02 -11.33 -7.82
C GLU A 377 20.26 -10.21 -6.80
N LEU A 378 19.42 -9.17 -6.81
CA LEU A 378 19.46 -8.02 -5.91
C LEU A 378 20.81 -7.28 -5.92
N VAL A 379 21.49 -7.24 -7.08
CA VAL A 379 22.74 -6.48 -7.22
C VAL A 379 22.43 -4.98 -7.08
N PRO A 380 22.99 -4.27 -6.07
CA PRO A 380 22.61 -2.89 -5.82
C PRO A 380 23.24 -1.92 -6.83
N VAL A 381 22.58 -0.78 -7.05
CA VAL A 381 23.12 0.40 -7.73
C VAL A 381 23.22 1.56 -6.74
N LYS A 382 24.24 2.42 -6.91
CA LYS A 382 24.35 3.63 -6.09
C LYS A 382 23.22 4.62 -6.46
N PRO A 383 22.38 5.05 -5.50
CA PRO A 383 21.37 6.08 -5.73
C PRO A 383 21.97 7.34 -6.36
N LEU A 384 21.21 8.01 -7.22
CA LEU A 384 21.61 9.30 -7.79
C LEU A 384 21.57 10.41 -6.72
N LYS A 385 20.66 10.32 -5.77
CA LYS A 385 20.54 11.20 -4.59
C LYS A 385 20.01 10.41 -3.40
N GLU A 386 20.51 10.70 -2.20
CA GLU A 386 20.08 10.05 -0.96
C GLU A 386 18.97 10.86 -0.26
N PHE A 387 18.10 10.20 0.50
CA PHE A 387 16.92 10.83 1.14
C PHE A 387 17.27 11.97 2.08
N SER A 388 18.31 11.80 2.90
CA SER A 388 18.82 12.82 3.82
C SER A 388 19.29 14.11 3.12
N MET A 389 19.62 14.05 1.83
CA MET A 389 20.04 15.23 1.05
C MET A 389 18.85 16.10 0.60
N VAL A 390 17.63 15.57 0.66
CA VAL A 390 16.41 16.27 0.22
C VAL A 390 15.54 16.64 1.42
N ASP A 391 15.34 15.72 2.37
CA ASP A 391 14.59 16.04 3.60
C ASP A 391 15.51 16.52 4.73
N LYS A 392 15.47 17.81 5.01
CA LYS A 392 16.23 18.47 6.10
C LYS A 392 15.83 17.99 7.49
N ARG A 393 14.72 17.25 7.65
CA ARG A 393 14.28 16.67 8.93
C ARG A 393 14.96 15.34 9.23
N TYR A 394 15.37 14.60 8.20
CA TYR A 394 16.02 13.30 8.33
C TYR A 394 17.53 13.39 8.12
N VAL A 395 18.14 14.53 8.49
CA VAL A 395 19.56 14.46 8.79
C VAL A 395 19.68 13.41 9.90
N THR A 396 20.35 12.30 9.56
CA THR A 396 20.45 11.07 10.34
C THR A 396 20.53 11.38 11.82
N GLU A 397 19.84 10.62 12.70
CA GLU A 397 19.73 10.83 14.15
C GLU A 397 21.05 11.14 14.91
N GLU A 398 22.21 10.97 14.28
CA GLU A 398 23.50 11.52 14.68
C GLU A 398 23.53 13.06 14.76
N ASP A 399 22.68 13.78 14.01
CA ASP A 399 22.70 15.23 13.87
C ASP A 399 22.01 15.98 15.01
N ILE A 400 21.23 15.31 15.87
CA ILE A 400 20.66 15.95 17.08
C ILE A 400 21.64 15.84 18.25
N ILE A 401 22.56 14.87 18.20
CA ILE A 401 23.77 14.81 19.06
C ILE A 401 24.84 15.80 18.56
N SER A 402 24.66 16.47 17.42
CA SER A 402 25.61 17.48 16.90
C SER A 402 25.76 18.73 17.78
N THR A 403 24.85 18.96 18.74
CA THR A 403 25.04 20.00 19.78
C THR A 403 26.00 19.57 20.88
N LEU A 404 26.37 18.28 20.93
CA LEU A 404 27.31 17.69 21.89
C LEU A 404 28.55 17.06 21.24
N ASP A 405 28.63 17.02 19.90
CA ASP A 405 29.76 16.41 19.18
C ASP A 405 30.97 17.36 19.13
N ILE A 406 32.10 16.91 19.69
CA ILE A 406 33.39 17.62 19.79
C ILE A 406 34.13 17.59 18.43
N SER A 407 33.50 17.04 17.38
CA SER A 407 34.07 16.94 16.04
C SER A 407 34.50 18.30 15.48
N PRO A 408 35.74 18.42 14.94
CA PRO A 408 36.31 19.70 14.54
C PRO A 408 35.55 20.32 13.38
N ASN A 409 35.25 21.61 13.50
CA ASN A 409 34.68 22.39 12.40
C ASN A 409 35.78 22.77 11.42
N LEU A 410 35.68 22.32 10.17
CA LEU A 410 36.68 22.60 9.12
C LEU A 410 36.79 24.10 8.80
N MET A 411 35.76 24.89 9.10
CA MET A 411 35.79 26.35 8.96
C MET A 411 36.58 27.06 10.06
N GLU A 412 36.86 26.40 11.18
CA GLU A 412 37.70 26.91 12.27
C GLU A 412 39.20 26.68 11.99
N LEU A 413 39.54 25.69 11.16
CA LEU A 413 40.92 25.43 10.73
C LEU A 413 41.45 26.60 9.91
N ASN A 414 42.68 27.05 10.16
CA ASN A 414 43.30 28.05 9.31
C ASN A 414 43.57 27.50 7.88
N PRO A 415 43.79 28.35 6.86
CA PRO A 415 43.98 27.88 5.48
C PRO A 415 45.07 26.81 5.33
N PHE A 416 46.19 26.95 6.03
CA PHE A 416 47.29 25.99 6.01
C PHE A 416 46.93 24.65 6.65
N GLU A 417 46.18 24.66 7.76
CA GLU A 417 45.65 23.46 8.40
C GLU A 417 44.66 22.72 7.50
N PHE A 418 43.83 23.47 6.76
CA PHE A 418 42.89 22.90 5.81
C PHE A 418 43.59 22.25 4.60
N GLU A 419 44.62 22.91 4.05
CA GLU A 419 45.47 22.34 2.98
C GLU A 419 46.17 21.04 3.46
N ASN A 420 46.67 21.03 4.69
CA ASN A 420 47.26 19.83 5.30
C ASN A 420 46.24 18.70 5.48
N LEU A 421 45.02 19.02 5.91
CA LEU A 421 43.96 18.02 6.05
C LEU A 421 43.66 17.35 4.70
N VAL A 422 43.48 18.14 3.65
CA VAL A 422 43.23 17.62 2.29
C VAL A 422 44.40 16.78 1.79
N THR A 423 45.63 17.22 2.03
CA THR A 423 46.84 16.44 1.67
C THR A 423 46.89 15.09 2.38
N ASN A 424 46.56 15.07 3.68
CA ASN A 424 46.53 13.85 4.48
C ASN A 424 45.37 12.91 4.10
N LEU A 425 44.22 13.47 3.71
CA LEU A 425 43.08 12.71 3.19
C LEU A 425 43.51 11.86 1.99
N PHE A 426 44.08 12.50 0.96
CA PHE A 426 44.50 11.79 -0.24
C PHE A 426 45.67 10.83 0.00
N SER A 427 46.55 11.13 0.96
CA SER A 427 47.58 10.20 1.40
C SER A 427 46.99 8.93 2.00
N LYS A 428 46.00 9.06 2.89
CA LYS A 428 45.30 7.92 3.50
C LYS A 428 44.46 7.13 2.50
N MET A 429 44.01 7.76 1.42
CA MET A 429 43.34 7.09 0.30
C MET A 429 44.31 6.31 -0.62
N GLY A 430 45.61 6.27 -0.29
CA GLY A 430 46.59 5.46 -0.98
C GLY A 430 47.38 6.19 -2.06
N LEU A 431 47.33 7.53 -2.13
CA LEU A 431 48.17 8.33 -3.03
C LEU A 431 49.49 8.72 -2.33
N GLU A 432 50.59 8.74 -3.08
CA GLU A 432 51.85 9.28 -2.57
C GLU A 432 51.82 10.80 -2.69
N THR A 433 51.58 11.50 -1.58
CA THR A 433 51.46 12.96 -1.56
C THR A 433 52.78 13.63 -1.18
N LYS A 434 53.09 14.75 -1.85
CA LYS A 434 54.19 15.66 -1.52
C LYS A 434 53.61 17.06 -1.37
N GLN A 435 53.80 17.64 -0.20
CA GLN A 435 53.36 19.01 0.05
C GLN A 435 54.29 20.00 -0.68
N THR A 436 53.71 20.95 -1.39
CA THR A 436 54.45 22.02 -2.08
C THR A 436 54.79 23.11 -1.06
N ARG A 437 56.01 23.66 -1.13
CA ARG A 437 56.41 24.78 -0.25
C ARG A 437 56.04 26.11 -0.91
N SER A 438 54.86 26.62 -0.54
CA SER A 438 54.39 28.01 -0.62
C SER A 438 54.65 28.84 -1.91
N SER A 439 53.54 29.26 -2.52
CA SER A 439 53.31 30.47 -3.32
C SER A 439 54.01 30.72 -4.66
N LYS A 440 55.00 29.92 -5.09
CA LYS A 440 55.63 30.09 -6.42
C LYS A 440 55.05 29.22 -7.54
N ASP A 441 54.24 28.20 -7.19
CA ASP A 441 53.79 27.17 -8.14
C ASP A 441 52.32 27.35 -8.55
N GLY A 442 51.87 28.58 -8.83
CA GLY A 442 50.55 28.81 -9.44
C GLY A 442 49.33 28.44 -8.58
N GLY A 443 49.49 28.33 -7.27
CA GLY A 443 48.38 28.09 -6.32
C GLY A 443 48.01 26.62 -6.08
N ILE A 444 48.95 25.69 -6.28
CA ILE A 444 48.79 24.27 -5.93
C ILE A 444 49.15 24.05 -4.46
N ASP A 445 48.27 23.34 -3.75
CA ASP A 445 48.45 23.08 -2.32
C ASP A 445 49.07 21.71 -2.06
N ALA A 446 48.84 20.74 -2.95
CA ALA A 446 49.52 19.44 -2.92
C ALA A 446 49.70 18.82 -4.31
N VAL A 447 50.78 18.05 -4.46
CA VAL A 447 50.98 17.15 -5.60
C VAL A 447 50.91 15.72 -5.09
N ALA A 448 50.06 14.92 -5.72
CA ALA A 448 49.90 13.50 -5.40
C ALA A 448 50.29 12.63 -6.59
N PHE A 449 50.82 11.44 -6.32
CA PHE A 449 51.16 10.45 -7.34
C PHE A 449 50.34 9.19 -7.12
N ASP A 450 49.60 8.79 -8.14
CA ASP A 450 48.96 7.48 -8.19
C ASP A 450 49.95 6.47 -8.79
N LEU A 451 50.35 5.48 -7.98
CA LEU A 451 51.37 4.50 -8.34
C LEU A 451 50.81 3.29 -9.13
N ARG A 452 49.51 3.26 -9.41
CA ARG A 452 48.88 2.16 -10.17
C ARG A 452 49.46 2.08 -11.58
N PRO A 453 49.98 0.91 -12.01
CA PRO A 453 50.48 0.74 -13.38
C PRO A 453 49.35 1.02 -14.39
N VAL A 454 49.68 1.67 -15.52
CA VAL A 454 48.78 1.98 -16.65
C VAL A 454 47.79 3.14 -16.43
N LEU A 455 47.21 3.31 -15.23
CA LEU A 455 46.21 4.35 -14.93
C LEU A 455 46.74 5.50 -14.06
N GLY A 456 47.86 5.28 -13.39
CA GLY A 456 48.47 6.23 -12.47
C GLY A 456 49.11 7.43 -13.16
N GLY A 457 49.52 8.42 -12.36
CA GLY A 457 50.09 9.67 -12.86
C GLY A 457 50.18 10.75 -11.80
N LYS A 458 50.72 11.91 -12.20
CA LYS A 458 50.81 13.09 -11.34
C LYS A 458 49.44 13.77 -11.26
N ILE A 459 48.98 14.01 -10.04
CA ILE A 459 47.71 14.66 -9.72
C ILE A 459 48.03 15.97 -9.00
N VAL A 460 47.42 17.07 -9.44
CA VAL A 460 47.52 18.36 -8.74
C VAL A 460 46.25 18.60 -7.94
N ILE A 461 46.42 19.03 -6.69
CA ILE A 461 45.32 19.21 -5.75
C ILE A 461 45.36 20.64 -5.23
N GLN A 462 44.22 21.30 -5.29
CA GLN A 462 44.01 22.63 -4.75
C GLN A 462 42.85 22.62 -3.76
N ALA A 463 43.03 23.25 -2.61
CA ALA A 463 42.10 23.33 -1.50
C ALA A 463 41.70 24.79 -1.24
N LYS A 464 40.41 25.10 -1.33
CA LYS A 464 39.84 26.43 -1.11
C LYS A 464 38.88 26.41 0.07
N ARG A 465 39.33 26.90 1.22
CA ARG A 465 38.48 27.13 2.41
C ARG A 465 37.65 28.40 2.25
N TYR A 466 36.54 28.31 1.52
CA TYR A 466 35.66 29.44 1.20
C TYR A 466 34.32 29.34 1.94
N LYS A 467 33.69 30.49 2.15
CA LYS A 467 32.32 30.59 2.69
C LYS A 467 31.25 30.62 1.59
N ASN A 468 31.59 31.24 0.47
CA ASN A 468 30.68 31.53 -0.64
C ASN A 468 31.00 30.67 -1.87
N LEU A 469 30.06 30.68 -2.81
CA LEU A 469 30.15 30.04 -4.12
C LEU A 469 31.56 30.14 -4.74
N VAL A 470 32.13 28.98 -5.08
CA VAL A 470 33.39 28.91 -5.84
C VAL A 470 33.07 29.05 -7.32
N GLY A 471 33.48 30.18 -7.90
CA GLY A 471 33.25 30.50 -9.31
C GLY A 471 34.14 29.73 -10.30
N VAL A 472 33.76 29.76 -11.58
CA VAL A 472 34.46 29.09 -12.69
C VAL A 472 35.92 29.55 -12.87
N SER A 473 36.30 30.74 -12.38
CA SER A 473 37.68 31.22 -12.42
C SER A 473 38.65 30.27 -11.71
N ALA A 474 38.30 29.79 -10.51
CA ALA A 474 39.14 28.87 -9.76
C ALA A 474 39.38 27.55 -10.51
N VAL A 475 38.35 27.04 -11.20
CA VAL A 475 38.45 25.82 -12.00
C VAL A 475 39.33 26.03 -13.25
N ARG A 476 39.25 27.21 -13.88
CA ARG A 476 40.09 27.59 -15.03
C ARG A 476 41.55 27.73 -14.63
N ASP A 477 41.81 28.34 -13.48
CA ASP A 477 43.16 28.51 -12.95
C ASP A 477 43.79 27.15 -12.65
N LEU A 478 43.06 26.24 -11.98
CA LEU A 478 43.52 24.88 -11.74
C LEU A 478 43.83 24.14 -13.04
N TYR A 479 43.00 24.29 -14.07
CA TYR A 479 43.22 23.64 -15.37
C TYR A 479 44.51 24.11 -16.05
N GLY A 480 44.78 25.42 -16.04
CA GLY A 480 46.02 25.98 -16.58
C GLY A 480 47.25 25.45 -15.83
N THR A 481 47.16 25.37 -14.52
CA THR A 481 48.21 24.84 -13.65
C THR A 481 48.45 23.35 -13.86
N MET A 482 47.39 22.55 -14.03
CA MET A 482 47.47 21.12 -14.33
C MET A 482 48.23 20.85 -15.64
N ILE A 483 47.97 21.65 -16.68
CA ILE A 483 48.68 21.54 -17.96
C ILE A 483 50.15 21.93 -17.80
N ASN A 484 50.44 23.04 -17.11
CA ASN A 484 51.82 23.51 -16.90
C ASN A 484 52.66 22.50 -16.11
N GLU A 485 52.05 21.84 -15.12
CA GLU A 485 52.71 20.83 -14.28
C GLU A 485 52.80 19.43 -14.92
N GLY A 486 52.20 19.23 -16.09
CA GLY A 486 52.12 17.92 -16.76
C GLY A 486 51.31 16.89 -15.98
N ALA A 487 50.30 17.32 -15.22
CA ALA A 487 49.47 16.44 -14.40
C ALA A 487 48.38 15.77 -15.24
N THR A 488 48.09 14.50 -14.97
CA THR A 488 47.06 13.72 -15.65
C THR A 488 45.66 14.03 -15.14
N LYS A 489 45.55 14.56 -13.91
CA LYS A 489 44.30 14.93 -13.27
C LYS A 489 44.47 16.11 -12.31
N GLY A 490 43.46 16.98 -12.24
CA GLY A 490 43.34 18.05 -11.26
C GLY A 490 42.19 17.78 -10.30
N ILE A 491 42.36 18.12 -9.02
CA ILE A 491 41.32 18.02 -8.00
C ILE A 491 41.18 19.36 -7.30
N LEU A 492 39.97 19.93 -7.30
CA LEU A 492 39.64 21.14 -6.54
C LEU A 492 38.73 20.77 -5.38
N VAL A 493 39.19 21.02 -4.16
CA VAL A 493 38.47 20.74 -2.92
C VAL A 493 38.02 22.05 -2.28
N THR A 494 36.78 22.15 -1.82
CA THR A 494 36.30 23.33 -1.09
C THR A 494 35.43 22.95 0.11
N THR A 495 35.36 23.85 1.09
CA THR A 495 34.38 23.82 2.19
C THR A 495 33.00 24.37 1.79
N SER A 496 32.87 24.95 0.60
CA SER A 496 31.61 25.54 0.08
C SER A 496 31.05 24.69 -1.06
N TRP A 497 30.35 25.29 -2.03
CA TRP A 497 29.77 24.64 -3.19
C TRP A 497 30.23 25.31 -4.49
N TYR A 498 30.07 24.61 -5.61
CA TYR A 498 30.38 25.10 -6.96
C TYR A 498 29.11 25.55 -7.69
N GLY A 499 29.26 26.50 -8.61
CA GLY A 499 28.17 26.93 -9.49
C GLY A 499 28.00 26.02 -10.70
N SER A 500 26.87 26.15 -11.40
CA SER A 500 26.58 25.45 -12.67
C SER A 500 27.70 25.64 -13.70
N ASP A 501 28.24 26.86 -13.83
CA ASP A 501 29.32 27.19 -14.76
C ASP A 501 30.63 26.44 -14.46
N ALA A 502 30.92 26.17 -13.19
CA ALA A 502 32.10 25.43 -12.76
C ALA A 502 32.01 23.95 -13.15
N HIS A 503 30.85 23.32 -12.90
CA HIS A 503 30.58 21.94 -13.33
C HIS A 503 30.55 21.80 -14.85
N GLN A 504 29.97 22.77 -15.57
CA GLN A 504 29.94 22.74 -17.03
C GLN A 504 31.34 22.86 -17.64
N PHE A 505 32.22 23.65 -17.04
CA PHE A 505 33.61 23.77 -17.50
C PHE A 505 34.43 22.49 -17.25
N SER A 506 34.16 21.73 -16.17
CA SER A 506 34.91 20.53 -15.81
C SER A 506 34.46 19.25 -16.52
N LYS A 507 33.22 19.19 -17.05
CA LYS A 507 32.59 17.98 -17.64
C LYS A 507 33.46 17.18 -18.62
N ASP A 508 34.20 17.87 -19.48
CA ASP A 508 35.04 17.24 -20.53
C ASP A 508 36.55 17.38 -20.26
N LYS A 509 36.94 17.70 -19.02
CA LYS A 509 38.34 17.90 -18.63
C LYS A 509 38.69 16.92 -17.50
N PRO A 510 39.96 16.52 -17.34
CA PRO A 510 40.37 15.66 -16.25
C PRO A 510 40.47 16.46 -14.93
N ILE A 511 39.37 17.11 -14.54
CA ILE A 511 39.23 17.89 -13.32
C ILE A 511 38.09 17.31 -12.51
N GLU A 512 38.35 17.06 -11.23
CA GLU A 512 37.33 16.63 -10.26
C GLU A 512 37.07 17.74 -9.26
N LEU A 513 35.79 18.03 -9.04
CA LEU A 513 35.32 19.04 -8.11
C LEU A 513 34.75 18.34 -6.87
N ILE A 514 35.31 18.64 -5.71
CA ILE A 514 34.88 18.11 -4.41
C ILE A 514 34.39 19.29 -3.59
N ASP A 515 33.08 19.35 -3.39
CA ASP A 515 32.43 20.37 -2.56
C ASP A 515 32.44 19.98 -1.07
N GLY A 516 31.86 20.84 -0.22
CA GLY A 516 31.85 20.62 1.22
C GLY A 516 31.23 19.29 1.63
N SER A 517 30.11 18.90 1.00
CA SER A 517 29.47 17.60 1.22
C SER A 517 30.37 16.44 0.77
N GLY A 518 30.97 16.54 -0.41
CA GLY A 518 31.90 15.54 -0.93
C GLY A 518 33.14 15.37 -0.06
N LEU A 519 33.67 16.47 0.49
CA LEU A 519 34.80 16.44 1.41
C LEU A 519 34.48 15.73 2.72
N LEU A 520 33.32 16.02 3.32
CA LEU A 520 32.87 15.35 4.55
C LEU A 520 32.70 13.85 4.34
N TYR A 521 32.12 13.46 3.21
CA TYR A 521 31.99 12.05 2.82
C TYR A 521 33.36 11.35 2.71
N LEU A 522 34.34 11.97 2.03
CA LEU A 522 35.67 11.39 1.88
C LEU A 522 36.43 11.28 3.21
N LEU A 523 36.25 12.23 4.12
CA LEU A 523 36.81 12.15 5.47
C LEU A 523 36.19 11.00 6.27
N GLN A 524 34.89 10.77 6.14
CA GLN A 524 34.20 9.67 6.80
C GLN A 524 34.67 8.30 6.30
N GLU A 525 34.90 8.13 5.00
CA GLU A 525 35.46 6.90 4.41
C GLU A 525 36.80 6.50 5.02
N ILE A 526 37.62 7.48 5.41
CA ILE A 526 38.91 7.24 6.11
C ILE A 526 38.79 7.28 7.64
N GLY A 527 37.56 7.24 8.17
CA GLY A 527 37.25 7.19 9.60
C GLY A 527 37.43 8.51 10.36
N ILE A 528 37.49 9.65 9.66
CA ILE A 528 37.61 10.99 10.26
C ILE A 528 36.23 11.66 10.26
N LYS A 529 35.69 11.93 11.45
CA LYS A 529 34.47 12.75 11.61
C LYS A 529 34.85 14.23 11.64
N ALA A 530 34.20 15.03 10.80
CA ALA A 530 34.38 16.49 10.73
C ALA A 530 33.05 17.16 10.38
N ARG A 531 32.95 18.47 10.62
CA ARG A 531 31.76 19.26 10.27
C ARG A 531 32.14 20.55 9.55
N ILE A 532 31.23 21.11 8.75
CA ILE A 532 31.40 22.42 8.11
C ILE A 532 30.26 23.30 8.59
N ILE A 533 30.55 24.20 9.52
CA ILE A 533 29.60 25.24 9.95
C ILE A 533 30.15 26.58 9.48
N ILE A 534 29.44 27.18 8.52
CA ILE A 534 29.78 28.50 7.99
C ILE A 534 29.48 29.54 9.09
N PRO A 535 30.47 30.32 9.56
CA PRO A 535 30.21 31.35 10.54
C PRO A 535 29.27 32.41 9.95
N SER A 536 28.12 32.63 10.58
CA SER A 536 27.24 33.76 10.29
C SER A 536 28.03 35.06 10.45
N GLU A 537 27.96 35.94 9.45
CA GLU A 537 28.64 37.25 9.51
C GLU A 537 28.17 38.03 10.75
N ALA A 538 29.14 38.59 11.48
CA ALA A 538 28.93 39.52 12.60
C ALA A 538 29.13 40.95 12.11
#